data_AF-A0A925VEA0-F1
#
_entry.id   AF-A0A925VEA0-F1
#
_cell.length_a   1.000
_cell.length_b   1.000
_cell.length_c   1.000
_cell.angle_alpha   90.00
_cell.angle_beta   90.00
_cell.angle_gamma   90.00
#
_symmetry.space_group_name_H-M   'P 1'
#
loop_
_entity.id
_entity.type
_entity.pdbx_description
1 polymer ?
#
loop_
_entity_poly.entity_id
_entity_poly.type
_entity_poly.pdbx_seq_one_letter_code
_entity_poly.pdbx_strand_id
1 'polypeptide(L)' 'GRANVGLKADRAGVEAELQALGRSVMAAGVTALVIDTQRSYLSRGEASRLAQWLGGQYVYLPGASGEQIAQAAQGTIGR' A
#
# COMPACT_ATOMS: atom_id res chain seq x y z
N GLY A 1 0.35 21.33 9.10
CA GLY A 1 1.66 21.17 8.45
C GLY A 1 1.87 19.71 8.11
N ARG A 2 2.16 19.39 6.85
CA ARG A 2 2.82 18.14 6.46
C ARG A 2 3.78 18.48 5.32
N ALA A 3 5.06 18.49 5.67
CA ALA A 3 6.15 18.65 4.73
C ALA A 3 6.33 17.31 4.00
N ASN A 4 5.56 17.10 2.93
CA ASN A 4 5.97 16.12 1.95
C ASN A 4 7.10 16.79 1.15
N VAL A 5 8.34 16.55 1.59
CA VAL A 5 9.52 17.00 0.85
C VAL A 5 9.51 16.18 -0.43
N GLY A 6 9.27 16.84 -1.56
CA GLY A 6 9.31 16.20 -2.87
C GLY A 6 10.74 15.74 -3.14
N LEU A 7 11.05 14.50 -2.73
CA LEU A 7 12.27 13.82 -3.13
C LEU A 7 12.23 13.74 -4.66
N LYS A 8 13.01 14.60 -5.32
CA LYS A 8 13.41 14.41 -6.72
C LYS A 8 14.44 13.27 -6.75
N ALA A 9 14.03 12.08 -6.30
CA ALA A 9 14.81 10.88 -6.46
C ALA A 9 14.69 10.44 -7.91
N ASP A 10 15.80 9.98 -8.49
CA ASP A 10 15.75 9.22 -9.73
C ASP A 10 14.80 8.04 -9.52
N ARG A 11 13.86 7.84 -10.46
CA ARG A 11 12.87 6.75 -10.36
C ARG A 11 13.50 5.39 -10.62
N ALA A 12 14.73 5.37 -11.14
CA ALA A 12 15.51 4.15 -11.28
C ALA A 12 15.71 3.47 -9.91
N GLY A 13 15.27 2.21 -9.80
CA GLY A 13 15.48 1.40 -8.60
C GLY A 13 14.39 1.46 -7.53
N VAL A 14 13.38 2.33 -7.66
CA VAL A 14 12.27 2.43 -6.67
C VAL A 14 11.55 1.09 -6.48
N GLU A 15 11.32 0.34 -7.56
CA GLU A 15 10.70 -0.99 -7.49
C GLU A 15 11.55 -1.99 -6.69
N ALA A 16 12.87 -1.99 -6.88
CA ALA A 16 13.78 -2.85 -6.13
C ALA A 16 13.84 -2.44 -4.65
N GLU A 17 13.83 -1.14 -4.35
CA GLU A 17 13.80 -0.62 -2.98
C GLU A 17 12.49 -0.98 -2.27
N LEU A 18 11.34 -0.79 -2.93
CA LEU A 18 10.04 -1.19 -2.39
C LEU A 18 9.95 -2.69 -2.15
N GLN A 19 10.52 -3.50 -3.05
CA GLN A 19 10.58 -4.95 -2.86
C GLN A 19 11.46 -5.33 -1.65
N ALA A 20 12.62 -4.70 -1.49
CA ALA A 20 13.50 -4.93 -0.34
C ALA A 20 12.84 -4.49 0.97
N LEU A 21 12.16 -3.33 0.97
CA LEU A 21 11.40 -2.85 2.12
C LEU A 21 10.26 -3.81 2.46
N GLY A 22 9.52 -4.28 1.47
CA GLY A 22 8.44 -5.24 1.66
C GLY A 22 8.90 -6.53 2.33
N ARG A 23 10.06 -7.06 1.91
CA ARG A 23 10.70 -8.21 2.59
C ARG A 23 11.02 -7.93 4.05
N SER A 24 11.54 -6.74 4.37
CA SER A 24 11.83 -6.35 5.75
C SER A 24 10.57 -6.21 6.60
N VAL A 25 9.49 -5.65 6.04
CA VAL A 25 8.17 -5.55 6.71
C VAL A 25 7.61 -6.94 7.03
N MET A 26 7.67 -7.86 6.06
CA MET A 26 7.26 -9.25 6.28
C MET A 26 8.12 -9.94 7.35
N ALA A 27 9.44 -9.79 7.29
CA ALA A 27 10.36 -10.40 8.26
C ALA A 27 10.16 -9.85 9.69
N ALA A 28 9.69 -8.61 9.81
CA ALA A 28 9.33 -7.99 11.08
C ALA A 28 7.96 -8.44 11.62
N GLY A 29 7.19 -9.26 10.88
CA GLY A 29 5.86 -9.72 11.29
C GLY A 29 4.79 -8.62 11.26
N VAL A 30 5.01 -7.57 10.46
CA VAL A 30 4.06 -6.45 10.36
C VAL A 30 2.97 -6.81 9.35
N THR A 31 1.71 -6.84 9.82
CA THR A 31 0.54 -7.01 8.94
C THR A 31 0.32 -5.77 8.09
N ALA A 32 0.21 -5.94 6.77
CA ALA A 32 0.00 -4.86 5.82
C ALA A 32 -1.33 -4.99 5.06
N LEU A 33 -1.99 -3.86 4.85
CA LEU A 33 -3.18 -3.70 4.02
C LEU A 33 -2.96 -2.53 3.06
N VAL A 34 -3.11 -2.77 1.76
CA VAL A 34 -3.07 -1.74 0.71
C VAL A 34 -4.50 -1.49 0.22
N ILE A 35 -5.01 -0.28 0.46
CA ILE A 35 -6.34 0.15 0.02
C ILE A 35 -6.18 1.10 -1.16
N ASP A 36 -6.63 0.68 -2.33
CA ASP A 36 -6.67 1.53 -3.53
C ASP A 36 -8.05 2.20 -3.63
N THR A 37 -8.07 3.54 -3.54
CA THR A 37 -9.28 4.37 -3.52
C THR A 37 -9.53 5.13 -4.81
N GLN A 38 -8.67 4.98 -5.83
CA GLN A 38 -8.81 5.73 -7.06
C GLN A 38 -10.05 5.27 -7.85
N ARG A 39 -10.91 6.23 -8.25
CA ARG A 39 -12.17 5.95 -8.97
C ARG A 39 -11.95 5.40 -10.39
N SER A 40 -10.85 5.78 -11.01
CA SER A 40 -10.45 5.26 -12.31
C SER A 40 -9.38 4.22 -12.05
N TYR A 41 -9.73 2.94 -12.21
CA TYR A 41 -8.76 1.83 -12.14
C TYR A 41 -7.80 1.92 -13.33
N LEU A 42 -6.87 2.87 -13.27
CA LEU A 42 -5.77 3.08 -14.22
C LEU A 42 -4.44 2.60 -13.62
N SER A 43 -4.46 2.11 -12.39
CA SER A 43 -3.32 1.43 -11.77
C SER A 43 -2.95 0.23 -12.62
N ARG A 44 -1.70 0.16 -13.10
CA ARG A 44 -1.16 -0.98 -13.88
C ARG A 44 -0.90 -2.21 -12.99
N GLY A 45 -1.63 -2.34 -11.89
CA GLY A 45 -1.42 -3.35 -10.85
C GLY A 45 -0.34 -2.97 -9.83
N GLU A 46 0.11 -1.71 -9.78
CA GLU A 46 1.18 -1.28 -8.86
C GLU A 46 0.78 -1.45 -7.39
N ALA A 47 -0.46 -1.07 -7.03
CA ALA A 47 -0.97 -1.24 -5.66
C ALA A 47 -1.08 -2.72 -5.26
N SER A 48 -1.55 -3.58 -6.17
CA SER A 48 -1.60 -5.03 -5.95
C SER A 48 -0.20 -5.63 -5.81
N ARG A 49 0.75 -5.20 -6.65
CA ARG A 49 2.15 -5.63 -6.57
C ARG A 49 2.82 -5.20 -5.26
N LEU A 50 2.55 -3.97 -4.81
CA LEU A 50 3.04 -3.49 -3.52
C LEU A 50 2.50 -4.36 -2.37
N ALA A 51 1.21 -4.70 -2.38
CA ALA A 51 0.64 -5.60 -1.39
C ALA A 51 1.34 -6.97 -1.37
N GLN A 52 1.65 -7.53 -2.56
CA GLN A 52 2.39 -8.78 -2.68
C GLN A 52 3.81 -8.68 -2.08
N TRP A 53 4.55 -7.61 -2.34
CA TRP A 53 5.88 -7.43 -1.75
C TRP A 53 5.84 -7.26 -0.23
N LEU A 54 4.77 -6.66 0.29
CA LEU A 54 4.54 -6.51 1.73
C LEU A 54 4.02 -7.80 2.39
N GLY A 55 3.72 -8.86 1.61
CA GLY A 55 3.02 -10.04 2.12
C GLY A 55 1.63 -9.71 2.67
N GLY A 56 1.06 -8.58 2.24
CA GLY A 56 -0.17 -8.02 2.76
C GLY A 56 -1.38 -8.29 1.88
N GLN A 57 -2.52 -7.73 2.31
CA GLN A 57 -3.77 -7.81 1.57
C GLN A 57 -3.94 -6.59 0.65
N TYR A 58 -4.55 -6.82 -0.51
CA TYR A 58 -4.96 -5.77 -1.42
C TYR A 58 -6.48 -5.64 -1.41
N VAL A 59 -6.97 -4.41 -1.29
CA VAL A 59 -8.40 -4.09 -1.30
C VAL A 59 -8.64 -2.89 -2.20
N TYR A 60 -9.54 -3.04 -3.18
CA TYR A 60 -9.98 -1.95 -4.04
C TYR A 60 -11.30 -1.38 -3.51
N LEU A 61 -11.28 -0.12 -3.09
CA LEU A 61 -12.46 0.59 -2.56
C LEU A 61 -12.54 1.99 -3.17
N PRO A 62 -12.97 2.09 -4.45
CA PRO A 62 -13.01 3.36 -5.15
C PRO A 62 -13.98 4.34 -4.48
N GLY A 63 -13.51 5.56 -4.19
CA GLY A 63 -14.34 6.58 -3.57
C GLY A 63 -14.79 6.26 -2.14
N ALA A 64 -14.07 5.37 -1.44
CA ALA A 64 -14.34 5.04 -0.04
C ALA A 64 -14.35 6.27 0.86
N SER A 65 -15.32 6.34 1.76
CA SER A 65 -15.30 7.25 2.90
C SER A 65 -14.25 6.80 3.93
N GLY A 66 -13.88 7.71 4.84
CA GLY A 66 -12.98 7.36 5.95
C GLY A 66 -13.51 6.21 6.81
N GLU A 67 -14.83 6.13 7.00
CA GLU A 67 -15.50 5.06 7.73
C GLU A 67 -15.30 3.70 7.04
N GLN A 68 -15.45 3.64 5.72
CA GLN A 68 -15.26 2.42 4.94
C GLN A 68 -13.79 1.96 4.96
N ILE A 69 -12.84 2.90 4.93
CA ILE A 69 -11.40 2.61 5.06
C ILE A 69 -11.10 2.03 6.46
N ALA A 70 -11.67 2.63 7.51
CA ALA A 70 -11.48 2.17 8.88
C ALA A 70 -12.02 0.76 9.10
N GLN A 71 -13.22 0.47 8.60
CA GLN A 71 -13.82 -0.87 8.64
C GLN A 71 -12.96 -1.91 7.92
N ALA A 72 -12.44 -1.57 6.73
CA ALA A 72 -11.53 -2.46 6.00
C ALA A 72 -10.25 -2.76 6.81
N ALA A 73 -9.65 -1.74 7.44
CA ALA A 73 -8.45 -1.93 8.26
C ALA A 73 -8.71 -2.79 9.51
N GLN A 74 -9.83 -2.56 10.21
CA GLN A 74 -10.21 -3.36 11.38
C GLN A 74 -10.42 -4.84 11.02
N GLY A 75 -11.03 -5.12 9.87
CA GLY A 75 -11.23 -6.49 9.39
C GLY A 75 -9.92 -7.24 9.05
N THR A 76 -8.83 -6.52 8.77
CA THR A 76 -7.52 -7.11 8.50
C THR A 76 -6.70 -7.37 9.77
N ILE A 77 -6.78 -6.50 10.77
CA ILE A 77 -6.04 -6.66 12.04
C ILE A 77 -6.61 -7.79 12.91
N GLY A 78 -7.90 -8.14 12.73
CA GLY A 78 -8.57 -9.20 13.49
C GLY A 78 -8.42 -10.62 12.94
N ARG A 79 -7.59 -10.85 11.91
CA ARG A 79 -7.31 -12.18 11.32
C ARG A 79 -5.88 -12.60 11.61
#